data_AF-A0A7X7QNX4-F1
#
_entry.id   AF-A0A7X7QNX4-F1
#
_cell.length_a   1.000
_cell.length_b   1.000
_cell.length_c   1.000
_cell.angle_alpha   90.00
_cell.angle_beta   90.00
_cell.angle_gamma   90.00
#
_symmetry.space_group_name_H-M   'P 1'
#
loop_
_entity.id
_entity.type
_entity.pdbx_description
1 polymer ?
#
loop_
_entity_poly.entity_id
_entity_poly.type
_entity_poly.pdbx_seq_one_letter_code
_entity_poly.pdbx_strand_id
1 'polypeptide(L)'
;TPVSSGLYGLIMHFVASGILVLIPALMWKMKKSQPMLVVSLLLAAAAMTAIMIPLNLVVTPIFLGVTVDEVMPMILPILLPFNAIKGLINAIATFIVFQSVKGLARKYFG
;
A
#
# COMPACT_ATOMS: atom_id res chain seq x y z
N THR A 1 19.64 -14.00 8.32
CA THR A 1 20.74 -13.02 8.53
C THR A 1 20.15 -11.62 8.46
N PRO A 2 20.80 -10.56 8.97
CA PRO A 2 20.26 -9.19 8.88
C PRO A 2 19.92 -8.73 7.44
N VAL A 3 20.55 -9.35 6.43
CA VAL A 3 20.26 -9.12 5.01
C VAL A 3 18.89 -9.66 4.59
N SER A 4 18.46 -10.81 5.13
CA SER A 4 17.17 -11.40 4.78
C SER A 4 16.00 -10.58 5.32
N SER A 5 16.11 -9.99 6.52
CA SER A 5 15.08 -9.09 7.07
C SER A 5 15.00 -7.77 6.29
N GLY A 6 16.14 -7.25 5.80
CA GLY A 6 16.16 -6.05 4.96
C GLY A 6 15.49 -6.24 3.60
N LEU A 7 15.83 -7.32 2.89
CA LEU A 7 15.24 -7.62 1.58
C LEU A 7 13.76 -8.01 1.67
N TYR A 8 13.39 -8.77 2.71
CA TYR A 8 11.99 -9.07 3.03
C TYR A 8 11.17 -7.78 3.15
N GLY A 9 11.60 -6.84 4.00
CA GLY A 9 10.93 -5.57 4.19
C GLY A 9 10.86 -4.74 2.91
N LEU A 10 11.95 -4.69 2.14
CA LEU A 10 12.00 -3.95 0.88
C LEU A 10 10.93 -4.44 -0.11
N ILE A 11 10.85 -5.75 -0.38
CA ILE A 11 9.90 -6.31 -1.34
C ILE A 11 8.47 -6.02 -0.89
N MET A 12 8.17 -6.32 0.37
CA MET A 12 6.83 -6.15 0.94
C MET A 12 6.39 -4.69 0.90
N HIS A 13 7.27 -3.76 1.27
CA HIS A 13 6.97 -2.32 1.25
C HIS A 13 6.91 -1.75 -0.16
N PHE A 14 7.77 -2.18 -1.07
CA PHE A 14 7.78 -1.70 -2.45
C PHE A 14 6.46 -2.02 -3.16
N VAL A 15 5.99 -3.27 -3.07
CA VAL A 15 4.71 -3.66 -3.67
C VAL A 15 3.55 -2.91 -3.02
N ALA A 16 3.52 -2.83 -1.70
CA ALA A 16 2.47 -2.11 -0.97
C ALA A 16 2.37 -0.63 -1.38
N SER A 17 3.50 0.08 -1.36
CA SER A 17 3.58 1.49 -1.76
C SER A 17 3.28 1.68 -3.25
N GLY A 18 3.74 0.76 -4.11
CA GLY A 18 3.45 0.78 -5.53
C GLY A 18 1.95 0.77 -5.82
N ILE A 19 1.18 -0.12 -5.20
CA ILE A 19 -0.27 -0.17 -5.36
C ILE A 19 -0.94 1.11 -4.85
N LEU A 20 -0.51 1.62 -3.69
CA LEU A 20 -1.02 2.85 -3.10
C LEU A 20 -0.74 4.11 -3.94
N VAL A 21 0.28 4.10 -4.81
CA VAL A 21 0.60 5.22 -5.70
C VAL A 21 -0.03 5.05 -7.09
N LEU A 22 0.02 3.85 -7.65
CA LEU A 22 -0.42 3.60 -9.03
C LEU A 22 -1.92 3.81 -9.21
N ILE A 23 -2.76 3.28 -8.31
CA ILE A 23 -4.21 3.40 -8.44
C ILE A 23 -4.66 4.88 -8.38
N PRO A 24 -4.25 5.70 -7.39
CA PRO A 24 -4.61 7.11 -7.36
C PRO A 24 -4.05 7.91 -8.54
N ALA A 25 -2.81 7.62 -8.97
CA ALA A 25 -2.21 8.31 -10.11
C ALA A 25 -2.99 8.08 -11.42
N LEU A 26 -3.36 6.82 -11.70
CA LEU A 26 -4.13 6.46 -12.89
C LEU A 26 -5.54 7.07 -12.84
N MET A 27 -6.24 6.98 -11.71
CA MET A 27 -7.58 7.55 -11.56
C MET A 27 -7.59 9.08 -11.62
N TRP A 28 -6.59 9.74 -11.02
CA TRP A 28 -6.43 11.19 -11.12
C TRP A 28 -6.15 11.67 -12.55
N LYS A 29 -5.39 10.88 -13.33
CA LYS A 29 -5.17 11.14 -14.76
C LYS A 29 -6.48 11.11 -15.56
N MET A 30 -7.43 10.25 -15.20
CA MET A 30 -8.76 10.18 -15.82
C MET A 30 -9.63 11.39 -15.47
N LYS A 31 -9.66 11.79 -14.19
CA LYS A 31 -10.45 12.94 -13.73
C LYS A 31 -9.78 13.64 -12.55
N LYS A 32 -9.35 14.89 -12.75
CA LYS A 32 -8.68 15.71 -11.75
C LYS A 32 -9.67 16.36 -10.77
N SER A 33 -10.32 15.58 -9.91
CA SER A 33 -11.28 16.08 -8.91
C SER A 33 -11.03 15.53 -7.50
N GLN A 34 -11.34 16.32 -6.46
CA GLN A 34 -11.20 15.89 -5.06
C GLN A 34 -11.94 14.56 -4.76
N PRO A 35 -13.20 14.36 -5.21
CA PRO A 35 -13.87 13.08 -4.99
C PRO A 35 -13.14 11.90 -5.66
N MET A 36 -12.54 12.12 -6.84
CA MET A 36 -11.78 11.07 -7.52
C MET A 36 -10.55 10.67 -6.70
N LEU A 37 -9.83 11.65 -6.13
CA LEU A 37 -8.69 11.36 -5.25
C LEU A 37 -9.12 10.52 -4.05
N VAL A 38 -10.16 10.93 -3.32
CA VAL A 38 -10.63 10.21 -2.13
C VAL A 38 -11.05 8.77 -2.47
N VAL A 39 -11.88 8.59 -3.50
CA VAL A 39 -12.33 7.25 -3.94
C VAL A 39 -11.13 6.40 -4.37
N SER A 40 -10.20 6.98 -5.13
CA SER A 40 -9.01 6.24 -5.59
C SER A 40 -8.10 5.81 -4.44
N LEU A 41 -7.96 6.61 -3.38
CA LEU A 41 -7.16 6.28 -2.21
C LEU A 41 -7.78 5.14 -1.39
N LEU A 42 -9.12 5.12 -1.26
CA LEU A 42 -9.83 4.02 -0.61
C LEU A 42 -9.70 2.72 -1.42
N LEU A 43 -9.86 2.79 -2.74
CA LEU A 43 -9.64 1.65 -3.63
C LEU A 43 -8.20 1.15 -3.58
N ALA A 44 -7.24 2.07 -3.50
CA ALA A 44 -5.83 1.73 -3.40
C ALA A 44 -5.50 1.02 -2.08
N ALA A 45 -6.05 1.49 -0.95
CA ALA A 45 -5.91 0.83 0.34
C ALA A 45 -6.52 -0.59 0.34
N ALA A 46 -7.71 -0.75 -0.26
CA ALA A 46 -8.36 -2.05 -0.41
C ALA A 46 -7.55 -3.00 -1.31
N ALA A 47 -7.11 -2.54 -2.47
CA ALA A 47 -6.30 -3.33 -3.42
C ALA A 47 -4.95 -3.73 -2.83
N MET A 48 -4.29 -2.80 -2.13
CA MET A 48 -3.05 -3.07 -1.41
C MET A 48 -3.27 -4.13 -0.33
N THR A 49 -4.34 -4.02 0.46
CA THR A 49 -4.68 -5.03 1.47
C THR A 49 -4.90 -6.41 0.82
N ALA A 50 -5.65 -6.46 -0.27
CA ALA A 50 -5.93 -7.69 -1.00
C ALA A 50 -4.66 -8.33 -1.59
N ILE A 51 -3.75 -7.54 -2.17
CA ILE A 51 -2.48 -8.04 -2.77
C ILE A 51 -1.48 -8.46 -1.69
N MET A 52 -1.50 -7.79 -0.53
CA MET A 52 -0.60 -8.14 0.56
C MET A 52 -0.91 -9.51 1.17
N ILE A 53 -2.14 -10.00 1.14
CA ILE A 53 -2.47 -11.35 1.66
C ILE A 53 -1.72 -12.45 0.89
N PRO A 54 -1.88 -12.62 -0.43
CA PRO A 54 -1.13 -13.64 -1.17
C PRO A 54 0.38 -13.37 -1.15
N LEU A 55 0.81 -12.09 -1.11
CA LEU A 55 2.23 -11.79 -0.99
C LEU A 55 2.81 -12.27 0.36
N ASN A 56 2.08 -12.10 1.47
CA ASN A 56 2.48 -12.65 2.77
C ASN A 56 2.50 -14.19 2.73
N LEU A 57 1.55 -14.85 2.06
CA LEU A 57 1.54 -16.31 1.96
C LEU A 57 2.71 -16.88 1.13
N VAL A 58 3.30 -16.10 0.23
CA VAL A 58 4.44 -16.53 -0.59
C VAL A 58 5.77 -16.08 0.02
N VAL A 59 5.90 -14.81 0.36
CA VAL A 59 7.17 -14.19 0.76
C VAL A 59 7.51 -14.51 2.22
N THR A 60 6.53 -14.52 3.12
CA THR A 60 6.80 -14.76 4.56
C THR A 60 7.40 -16.15 4.82
N PRO A 61 6.87 -17.25 4.26
CA PRO A 61 7.49 -18.59 4.36
C PRO A 61 8.95 -18.62 3.90
N ILE A 62 9.23 -18.00 2.74
CA ILE A 62 10.57 -18.00 2.14
C ILE A 62 11.60 -17.30 3.02
N PHE A 63 11.22 -16.15 3.60
CA PHE A 63 12.16 -15.31 4.35
C PHE A 63 12.25 -15.63 5.84
N LEU A 64 11.18 -16.19 6.44
CA LEU A 64 11.15 -16.55 7.85
C LEU A 64 11.38 -18.04 8.11
N GLY A 65 11.41 -18.89 7.07
CA GLY A 65 11.62 -20.33 7.21
C GLY A 65 10.44 -21.07 7.85
N VAL A 66 9.24 -20.49 7.75
CA VAL A 66 7.98 -21.10 8.19
C VAL A 66 7.23 -21.69 6.99
N THR A 67 6.23 -22.52 7.25
CA THR A 67 5.36 -23.10 6.22
C THR A 67 4.18 -22.18 5.90
N VAL A 68 3.53 -22.40 4.75
CA VAL A 68 2.31 -21.65 4.38
C VAL A 68 1.18 -21.92 5.39
N ASP A 69 1.09 -23.16 5.90
CA ASP A 69 0.06 -23.57 6.88
C ASP A 69 0.20 -22.85 8.22
N GLU A 70 1.41 -22.43 8.59
CA GLU A 70 1.65 -21.58 9.77
C GLU A 70 1.21 -20.12 9.54
N VAL A 71 1.24 -19.63 8.29
CA VAL A 71 0.89 -18.24 7.95
C VAL A 71 -0.60 -18.07 7.67
N MET A 72 -1.26 -19.08 7.10
CA MET A 72 -2.68 -19.05 6.79
C MET A 72 -3.61 -18.67 7.97
N PRO A 73 -3.45 -19.20 9.20
CA PRO A 73 -4.27 -18.80 10.34
C PRO A 73 -4.00 -17.35 10.78
N MET A 74 -2.90 -16.73 10.34
CA MET A 74 -2.57 -15.33 10.64
C MET A 74 -3.35 -14.34 9.76
N ILE A 75 -4.02 -14.79 8.68
CA ILE A 75 -4.68 -13.90 7.72
C ILE A 75 -5.68 -12.97 8.41
N LEU A 76 -6.68 -13.54 9.08
CA LEU A 76 -7.73 -12.75 9.73
C LEU A 76 -7.26 -11.98 10.96
N PRO A 77 -6.52 -12.56 11.92
CA PRO A 77 -6.16 -11.85 13.14
C PRO A 77 -4.99 -10.87 12.98
N ILE A 78 -4.11 -11.06 11.98
CA ILE A 78 -2.86 -10.30 11.87
C ILE A 78 -2.73 -9.63 10.49
N LEU A 79 -2.71 -10.39 9.40
CA LEU A 79 -2.30 -9.86 8.09
C LEU A 79 -3.33 -8.89 7.51
N LEU A 80 -4.61 -9.25 7.57
CA LEU A 80 -5.72 -8.42 7.09
C LEU A 80 -5.80 -7.10 7.87
N PRO A 81 -5.90 -7.09 9.22
CA PRO A 81 -5.98 -5.84 9.97
C PRO A 81 -4.71 -5.00 9.85
N PHE A 82 -3.51 -5.61 9.88
CA PHE A 82 -2.24 -4.88 9.71
C PHE A 82 -2.18 -4.16 8.36
N ASN A 83 -2.49 -4.85 7.26
CA ASN A 83 -2.41 -4.23 5.94
C ASN A 83 -3.54 -3.21 5.70
N ALA A 84 -4.75 -3.44 6.25
CA ALA A 84 -5.85 -2.48 6.16
C ALA A 84 -5.53 -1.17 6.90
N ILE A 85 -5.02 -1.26 8.13
CA ILE A 85 -4.58 -0.09 8.91
C ILE A 85 -3.43 0.61 8.18
N LYS A 86 -2.43 -0.14 7.71
CA LYS A 86 -1.29 0.40 6.94
C LYS A 86 -1.77 1.13 5.68
N GLY A 87 -2.73 0.55 4.96
CA GLY A 87 -3.33 1.14 3.77
C GLY A 87 -4.07 2.44 4.06
N LEU A 88 -4.86 2.48 5.14
CA LEU A 88 -5.59 3.68 5.54
C LEU A 88 -4.66 4.81 5.98
N ILE A 89 -3.64 4.52 6.79
CA ILE A 89 -2.64 5.51 7.22
C ILE A 89 -1.93 6.10 6.00
N ASN A 90 -1.48 5.25 5.08
CA ASN A 90 -0.82 5.72 3.86
C ASN A 90 -1.76 6.52 2.95
N ALA A 91 -3.04 6.13 2.86
CA ALA A 91 -4.04 6.88 2.11
C ALA A 91 -4.25 8.30 2.69
N ILE A 92 -4.34 8.43 4.02
CA ILE A 92 -4.46 9.73 4.71
C ILE A 92 -3.21 10.57 4.49
N ALA A 93 -2.03 9.99 4.68
CA ALA A 93 -0.76 10.67 4.46
C ALA A 93 -0.63 11.16 3.00
N THR A 94 -0.99 10.31 2.04
CA THR A 94 -0.98 10.64 0.61
C THR A 94 -1.95 11.77 0.30
N PHE A 95 -3.15 11.77 0.88
CA PHE A 95 -4.11 12.85 0.71
C PHE A 95 -3.54 14.20 1.20
N ILE A 96 -2.99 14.23 2.41
CA ILE A 96 -2.39 15.45 3.00
C ILE A 96 -1.25 15.97 2.12
N VAL A 97 -0.30 15.09 1.75
CA VAL A 97 0.84 15.47 0.91
C VAL A 97 0.39 15.95 -0.46
N PHE A 98 -0.56 15.26 -1.09
CA PHE A 98 -1.09 15.63 -2.40
C PHE A 98 -1.70 17.02 -2.38
N GLN A 99 -2.43 17.37 -1.32
CA GLN A 99 -3.04 18.69 -1.16
C GLN A 99 -1.98 19.80 -1.08
N SER A 100 -0.93 19.59 -0.28
CA SER A 100 0.18 20.55 -0.15
C SER A 100 0.97 20.70 -1.45
N VAL A 101 1.33 19.58 -2.09
CA VAL A 101 2.12 19.59 -3.32
C VAL A 101 1.33 20.16 -4.50
N LYS A 102 0.03 19.85 -4.62
CA LYS A 102 -0.82 20.38 -5.69
C LYS A 102 -0.93 21.91 -5.63
N GLY A 103 -1.03 22.49 -4.42
CA GLY A 103 -1.04 23.93 -4.23
C GLY A 103 0.27 24.57 -4.70
N LEU A 104 1.39 23.97 -4.29
CA LEU A 104 2.73 24.41 -4.70
C LEU A 104 2.91 24.30 -6.22
N ALA A 105 2.57 23.15 -6.80
CA ALA A 105 2.74 22.88 -8.22
C ALA A 105 1.93 23.87 -9.07
N ARG A 106 0.70 24.19 -8.67
CA ARG A 106 -0.11 25.23 -9.34
C ARG A 106 0.53 26.62 -9.23
N LYS A 107 1.15 26.96 -8.11
CA LYS A 107 1.76 28.29 -7.90
C LYS A 107 3.02 28.51 -8.73
N TYR A 108 3.83 27.46 -8.93
CA TYR A 108 5.16 27.58 -9.54
C TYR A 108 5.25 27.04 -10.98
N PHE A 109 4.34 26.16 -11.40
CA PHE A 109 4.38 25.50 -12.70
C PHE A 109 3.05 25.54 -13.48
N GLY A 110 2.03 26.22 -12.96
CA GLY A 110 0.73 26.41 -13.61
C GLY A 110 0.57 27.83 -14.09
#